data_AF-U6DZT1-F1
#
_entry.id   AF-U6DZT1-F1
#
_cell.length_a   1.000
_cell.length_b   1.000
_cell.length_c   1.000
_cell.angle_alpha   90.00
_cell.angle_beta   90.00
_cell.angle_gamma   90.00
#
_symmetry.space_group_name_H-M   'P 1'
#
loop_
_entity.id
_entity.type
_entity.pdbx_description
1 polymer ?
#
loop_
_entity_poly.entity_id
_entity_poly.type
_entity_poly.pdbx_seq_one_letter_code
_entity_poly.pdbx_strand_id
1 'polypeptide(L)'
;KHRNDSPQSLTGTVKTSPETPVKPDGPPSACPRHVRIKNWGSGMTFQDTLHHKAKGELACKSKSCLGAIMNPKSLTRGPRDKPTPPDELLPQAIEFVNQYYNSFKEAKIEEHLARVEAVTKEIETTGTYQLTGDELIFAAKQAWRNAPRCIGRIQWSNLQVFDARSCSTAKEMFEHICRHLRYATNNGNIRSAITVFPQRSDGKHDFRVWNAQLIRYAGYQMPDGTILGDPASVEFTQLCIDLGW
;
A
#
# COMPACT_ATOMS: atom_id res chain seq x y z
N LYS A 1 19.29 66.72 33.22
CA LYS A 1 19.55 66.58 34.68
C LYS A 1 18.20 66.42 35.38
N HIS A 2 18.11 65.42 36.24
CA HIS A 2 17.00 65.09 37.17
C HIS A 2 15.72 64.41 36.63
N ARG A 3 15.75 63.09 36.89
CA ARG A 3 14.71 62.13 37.28
C ARG A 3 13.62 62.64 38.25
N ASN A 4 12.64 61.74 38.42
CA ASN A 4 11.58 61.61 39.45
C ASN A 4 10.22 62.19 39.01
N ASP A 5 9.06 61.57 39.24
CA ASP A 5 8.65 60.36 39.94
C ASP A 5 7.24 59.96 39.41
N SER A 6 6.83 58.70 39.63
CA SER A 6 5.48 58.20 39.39
C SER A 6 4.43 58.87 40.31
N PRO A 7 3.12 58.74 40.01
CA PRO A 7 2.33 57.71 40.70
C PRO A 7 1.12 57.11 39.92
N GLN A 8 0.52 56.09 40.56
CA GLN A 8 -0.72 55.34 40.34
C GLN A 8 -1.95 56.24 39.96
N SER A 9 -3.12 55.81 39.49
CA SER A 9 -3.87 54.54 39.52
C SER A 9 -5.03 54.64 38.52
N LEU A 10 -5.51 53.54 37.93
CA LEU A 10 -6.95 53.37 37.64
C LEU A 10 -7.33 51.89 37.81
N THR A 11 -8.33 51.72 38.66
CA THR A 11 -9.01 50.53 39.17
C THR A 11 -9.69 49.67 38.11
N GLY A 12 -9.77 48.35 38.33
CA GLY A 12 -10.70 47.48 37.60
C GLY A 12 -10.43 45.99 37.72
N THR A 13 -10.70 45.41 38.89
CA THR A 13 -10.66 43.96 39.14
C THR A 13 -11.69 43.18 38.32
N VAL A 14 -11.25 42.15 37.58
CA VAL A 14 -12.04 40.93 37.34
C VAL A 14 -11.14 39.72 37.61
N LYS A 15 -11.49 38.96 38.64
CA LYS A 15 -10.88 37.68 39.02
C LYS A 15 -11.17 36.66 37.92
N THR A 16 -10.13 36.05 37.36
CA THR A 16 -10.24 34.75 36.68
C THR A 16 -9.37 33.76 37.43
N SER A 17 -10.02 32.80 38.09
CA SER A 17 -9.37 31.66 38.76
C SER A 17 -8.68 30.78 37.71
N PRO A 18 -7.51 30.19 38.01
CA PRO A 18 -6.83 29.30 37.09
C PRO A 18 -7.57 27.95 37.03
N GLU A 19 -8.12 27.60 35.87
CA GLU A 19 -8.59 26.25 35.59
C GLU A 19 -7.39 25.30 35.60
N THR A 20 -7.37 24.42 36.60
CA THR A 20 -6.46 23.28 36.70
C THR A 20 -6.55 22.39 35.46
N PRO A 21 -5.41 21.86 34.94
CA PRO A 21 -5.45 20.89 33.87
C PRO A 21 -6.10 19.59 34.37
N VAL A 22 -7.26 19.25 33.83
CA VAL A 22 -7.87 17.94 34.03
C VAL A 22 -6.95 16.91 33.37
N LYS A 23 -6.26 16.11 34.19
CA LYS A 23 -5.60 14.88 33.73
C LYS A 23 -6.69 13.89 33.27
N PRO A 24 -6.64 13.37 32.04
CA PRO A 24 -7.41 12.19 31.71
C PRO A 24 -6.67 10.97 32.28
N ASP A 25 -6.99 10.59 33.51
CA ASP A 25 -6.70 9.26 34.03
C ASP A 25 -7.68 8.28 33.37
N GLY A 26 -7.28 7.77 32.21
CA GLY A 26 -7.98 6.72 31.48
C GLY A 26 -7.00 5.68 30.94
N PRO A 27 -7.41 4.41 30.80
CA PRO A 27 -6.56 3.35 30.25
C PRO A 27 -6.13 3.73 28.82
N PRO A 28 -5.01 3.18 28.31
CA PRO A 28 -4.44 3.63 27.04
C PRO A 28 -5.43 3.48 25.89
N SER A 29 -5.90 4.63 25.38
CA SER A 29 -6.29 4.91 24.00
C SER A 29 -7.04 3.79 23.27
N ALA A 30 -8.33 3.62 23.56
CA ALA A 30 -9.23 2.95 22.61
C ALA A 30 -9.23 3.72 21.28
N CYS A 31 -9.10 3.01 20.15
CA CYS A 31 -9.18 3.61 18.83
C CYS A 31 -10.54 4.35 18.68
N PRO A 32 -10.55 5.66 18.36
CA PRO A 32 -11.80 6.42 18.25
C PRO A 32 -12.72 5.86 17.16
N ARG A 33 -14.03 5.78 17.43
CA ARG A 33 -15.07 5.29 16.49
C ARG A 33 -15.03 5.98 15.12
N HIS A 34 -14.61 7.24 15.08
CA HIS A 34 -14.24 7.92 13.84
C HIS A 34 -13.13 8.93 14.10
N VAL A 35 -12.36 9.26 13.07
CA VAL A 35 -11.39 10.37 13.10
C VAL A 35 -11.90 11.51 12.22
N ARG A 36 -11.99 12.72 12.78
CA ARG A 36 -12.42 13.90 12.03
C ARG A 36 -11.25 14.43 11.20
N ILE A 37 -11.45 14.58 9.90
CA ILE A 37 -10.50 15.20 8.96
C ILE A 37 -11.08 16.53 8.50
N LYS A 38 -10.26 17.57 8.41
CA LYS A 38 -10.65 18.91 7.97
C LYS A 38 -9.82 19.36 6.78
N ASN A 39 -10.49 19.86 5.74
CA ASN A 39 -9.85 20.66 4.70
C ASN A 39 -9.83 22.12 5.16
N TRP A 40 -8.64 22.70 5.31
CA TRP A 40 -8.48 24.08 5.78
C TRP A 40 -8.77 25.14 4.70
N GLY A 41 -8.64 24.79 3.42
CA GLY A 41 -8.91 25.70 2.30
C GLY A 41 -10.40 25.88 2.01
N SER A 42 -11.22 24.84 2.19
CA SER A 42 -12.67 24.90 1.94
C SER A 42 -13.53 24.87 3.22
N GLY A 43 -12.95 24.54 4.36
CA GLY A 43 -13.67 24.31 5.62
C GLY A 43 -14.42 22.97 5.68
N MET A 44 -14.47 22.19 4.59
CA MET A 44 -15.13 20.89 4.56
C MET A 44 -14.53 19.91 5.58
N THR A 45 -15.37 19.04 6.13
CA THR A 45 -14.94 17.99 7.07
C THR A 45 -15.43 16.61 6.68
N PHE A 46 -14.62 15.60 6.96
CA PHE A 46 -14.92 14.19 6.77
C PHE A 46 -14.79 13.44 8.10
N GLN A 47 -15.47 12.29 8.20
CA GLN A 47 -15.33 11.35 9.31
C GLN A 47 -14.77 10.04 8.75
N ASP A 48 -13.54 9.70 9.11
CA ASP A 48 -12.94 8.41 8.73
C ASP A 48 -13.37 7.33 9.71
N THR A 49 -14.00 6.28 9.19
CA THR A 49 -14.33 5.05 9.93
C THR A 49 -13.56 3.86 9.39
N LEU A 50 -12.97 3.98 8.20
CA LEU A 50 -12.33 2.89 7.48
C LEU A 50 -11.01 2.48 8.14
N HIS A 51 -10.35 3.39 8.88
CA HIS A 51 -9.11 3.11 9.62
C HIS A 51 -9.23 1.95 10.61
N HIS A 52 -10.43 1.62 11.09
CA HIS A 52 -10.66 0.43 11.94
C HIS A 52 -10.34 -0.89 11.25
N LYS A 53 -10.39 -0.92 9.90
CA LYS A 53 -10.04 -2.10 9.11
C LYS A 53 -8.54 -2.15 8.77
N ALA A 54 -7.74 -1.18 9.23
CA ALA A 54 -6.31 -1.17 8.97
C ALA A 54 -5.64 -2.39 9.62
N LYS A 55 -4.80 -3.08 8.85
CA LYS A 55 -4.02 -4.22 9.32
C LYS A 55 -2.59 -3.80 9.63
N GLY A 56 -2.03 -4.38 10.69
CA GLY A 56 -0.62 -4.24 11.06
C GLY A 56 -0.30 -2.91 11.74
N GLU A 57 0.79 -2.92 12.51
CA GLU A 57 1.30 -1.70 13.12
C GLU A 57 1.98 -0.84 12.05
N LEU A 58 1.52 0.41 11.92
CA LEU A 58 2.27 1.44 11.21
C LEU A 58 3.61 1.65 11.92
N ALA A 59 4.62 2.15 11.18
CA ALA A 59 5.92 2.44 11.77
C ALA A 59 5.87 3.47 12.93
N CYS A 60 4.83 4.30 12.99
CA CYS A 60 4.64 5.27 14.06
C CYS A 60 4.32 4.60 15.40
N LYS A 61 4.92 5.11 16.48
CA LYS A 61 4.67 4.69 17.86
C LYS A 61 3.93 5.80 18.62
N SER A 62 3.40 5.48 19.80
CA SER A 62 2.68 6.43 20.65
C SER A 62 3.46 7.72 20.99
N LYS A 63 4.80 7.66 20.98
CA LYS A 63 5.69 8.80 21.30
C LYS A 63 6.45 9.38 20.11
N SER A 64 6.34 8.79 18.92
CA SER A 64 7.17 9.19 17.76
C SER A 64 6.48 8.90 16.43
N CYS A 65 6.44 9.91 15.55
CA CYS A 65 5.93 9.76 14.19
C CYS A 65 7.07 9.44 13.22
N LEU A 66 6.93 8.37 12.44
CA LEU A 66 7.84 7.97 11.37
C LEU A 66 7.25 8.19 9.98
N GLY A 67 6.27 9.09 9.85
CA GLY A 67 5.53 9.32 8.60
C GLY A 67 6.39 9.81 7.43
N ALA A 68 7.53 10.44 7.71
CA ALA A 68 8.46 10.93 6.69
C ALA A 68 9.47 9.88 6.19
N ILE A 69 9.49 8.68 6.77
CA ILE A 69 10.39 7.61 6.33
C ILE A 69 9.92 7.09 4.96
N MET A 70 10.81 7.12 3.96
CA MET A 70 10.50 6.74 2.58
C MET A 70 10.17 5.25 2.44
N ASN A 71 10.98 4.36 3.02
CA ASN A 71 10.81 2.91 2.90
C ASN A 71 10.70 2.25 4.29
N PRO A 72 9.59 2.46 5.03
CA PRO A 72 9.42 1.88 6.36
C PRO A 72 9.11 0.38 6.23
N LYS A 73 9.62 -0.43 7.17
CA LYS A 73 9.40 -1.89 7.18
C LYS A 73 7.91 -2.29 7.17
N SER A 74 7.03 -1.47 7.76
CA SER A 74 5.58 -1.70 7.76
C SER A 74 4.94 -1.66 6.36
N LEU A 75 5.60 -1.05 5.38
CA LEU A 75 5.17 -1.02 3.97
C LEU A 75 5.99 -1.97 3.08
N THR A 76 6.85 -2.80 3.67
CA THR A 76 7.70 -3.74 2.94
C THR A 76 7.28 -5.18 3.24
N ARG A 77 7.14 -6.00 2.19
CA ARG A 77 6.95 -7.45 2.32
C ARG A 77 8.23 -8.15 1.87
N GLY A 78 8.95 -8.75 2.81
CA GLY A 78 10.22 -9.42 2.55
C GLY A 78 10.09 -10.79 1.85
N PRO A 79 11.24 -11.44 1.55
CA PRO A 79 11.25 -12.84 1.13
C PRO A 79 10.75 -13.76 2.25
N ARG A 80 10.38 -14.99 1.88
CA ARG A 80 10.10 -16.09 2.81
C ARG A 80 10.92 -17.30 2.36
N ASP A 81 11.20 -18.20 3.28
CA ASP A 81 11.93 -19.46 3.07
C ASP A 81 11.02 -20.70 3.25
N LYS A 82 9.78 -20.46 3.70
CA LYS A 82 8.71 -21.44 3.90
C LYS A 82 7.37 -20.87 3.42
N PRO A 83 6.40 -21.74 3.07
CA PRO A 83 5.02 -21.33 2.81
C PRO A 83 4.43 -20.55 3.98
N THR A 84 3.42 -19.73 3.70
CA THR A 84 2.62 -19.09 4.75
C THR A 84 1.90 -20.16 5.57
N PRO A 85 2.02 -20.15 6.91
CA PRO A 85 1.32 -21.09 7.76
C PRO A 85 -0.20 -21.04 7.52
N PRO A 86 -0.91 -22.19 7.40
CA PRO A 86 -2.35 -22.21 7.13
C PRO A 86 -3.20 -21.46 8.17
N ASP A 87 -2.77 -21.45 9.43
CA ASP A 87 -3.38 -20.70 10.53
C ASP A 87 -3.27 -19.17 10.38
N GLU A 88 -2.19 -18.68 9.75
CA GLU A 88 -2.04 -17.29 9.35
C GLU A 88 -2.86 -16.97 8.08
N LEU A 89 -2.90 -17.92 7.13
CA LEU A 89 -3.48 -17.74 5.80
C LEU A 89 -5.01 -17.77 5.81
N LEU A 90 -5.62 -18.74 6.49
CA LEU A 90 -7.05 -18.98 6.45
C LEU A 90 -7.89 -17.76 6.87
N PRO A 91 -7.61 -17.08 8.01
CA PRO A 91 -8.37 -15.89 8.38
C PRO A 91 -8.28 -14.77 7.34
N GLN A 92 -7.11 -14.61 6.69
CA GLN A 92 -6.91 -13.61 5.66
C GLN A 92 -7.68 -13.94 4.37
N ALA A 93 -7.70 -15.22 3.99
CA ALA A 93 -8.44 -15.69 2.82
C ALA A 93 -9.95 -15.49 3.01
N ILE A 94 -10.49 -15.87 4.17
CA ILE A 94 -11.90 -15.66 4.50
C ILE A 94 -12.28 -14.18 4.52
N GLU A 95 -11.43 -13.33 5.11
CA GLU A 95 -11.67 -11.88 5.11
C GLU A 95 -11.71 -11.31 3.68
N PHE A 96 -10.80 -11.75 2.81
CA PHE A 96 -10.79 -11.33 1.41
C PHE A 96 -12.04 -11.80 0.67
N VAL A 97 -12.44 -13.06 0.82
CA VAL A 97 -13.67 -13.60 0.21
C VAL A 97 -14.88 -12.82 0.69
N ASN A 98 -14.99 -12.54 1.99
CA ASN A 98 -16.03 -11.68 2.54
C ASN A 98 -16.00 -10.28 1.92
N GLN A 99 -14.82 -9.68 1.75
CA GLN A 99 -14.68 -8.37 1.12
C GLN A 99 -15.14 -8.37 -0.34
N TYR A 100 -14.83 -9.44 -1.08
CA TYR A 100 -15.25 -9.63 -2.47
C TYR A 100 -16.78 -9.75 -2.58
N TYR A 101 -17.40 -10.65 -1.82
CA TYR A 101 -18.85 -10.86 -1.88
C TYR A 101 -19.66 -9.68 -1.34
N ASN A 102 -19.15 -8.96 -0.34
CA ASN A 102 -19.78 -7.73 0.15
C ASN A 102 -19.70 -6.55 -0.85
N SER A 103 -18.95 -6.69 -1.95
CA SER A 103 -18.84 -5.65 -2.97
C SER A 103 -19.94 -5.69 -4.03
N PHE A 104 -20.68 -6.80 -4.13
CA PHE A 104 -21.81 -6.91 -5.04
C PHE A 104 -22.97 -6.02 -4.61
N LYS A 105 -23.69 -5.47 -5.58
CA LYS A 105 -24.90 -4.69 -5.33
C LYS A 105 -26.02 -5.56 -4.74
N GLU A 106 -26.12 -6.79 -5.23
CA GLU A 106 -27.06 -7.80 -4.77
C GLU A 106 -26.28 -8.93 -4.09
N ALA A 107 -26.73 -9.32 -2.89
CA ALA A 107 -26.05 -10.33 -2.09
C ALA A 107 -26.20 -11.72 -2.74
N LYS A 108 -25.07 -12.42 -2.86
CA LYS A 108 -24.95 -13.77 -3.42
C LYS A 108 -24.63 -14.77 -2.32
N ILE A 109 -25.62 -15.02 -1.44
CA ILE A 109 -25.38 -15.69 -0.15
C ILE A 109 -24.93 -17.15 -0.36
N GLU A 110 -25.59 -17.88 -1.26
CA GLU A 110 -25.24 -19.29 -1.52
C GLU A 110 -23.83 -19.42 -2.11
N GLU A 111 -23.51 -18.62 -3.12
CA GLU A 111 -22.18 -18.64 -3.74
C GLU A 111 -21.09 -18.16 -2.77
N HIS A 112 -21.41 -17.20 -1.90
CA HIS A 112 -20.49 -16.72 -0.87
C HIS A 112 -20.14 -17.84 0.11
N LEU A 113 -21.15 -18.52 0.68
CA LEU A 113 -20.93 -19.62 1.61
C LEU A 113 -20.18 -20.78 0.96
N ALA A 114 -20.56 -21.16 -0.28
CA ALA A 114 -19.87 -22.21 -1.03
C ALA A 114 -18.40 -21.85 -1.30
N ARG A 115 -18.10 -20.58 -1.61
CA ARG A 115 -16.71 -20.14 -1.84
C ARG A 115 -15.89 -20.13 -0.55
N VAL A 116 -16.47 -19.73 0.57
CA VAL A 116 -15.83 -19.80 1.90
C VAL A 116 -15.46 -21.25 2.23
N GLU A 117 -16.37 -22.19 2.03
CA GLU A 117 -16.12 -23.62 2.28
C GLU A 117 -15.02 -24.17 1.34
N ALA A 118 -15.11 -23.86 0.04
CA ALA A 118 -14.13 -24.30 -0.95
C ALA A 118 -12.71 -23.80 -0.63
N VAL A 119 -12.57 -22.52 -0.31
CA VAL A 119 -11.27 -21.92 0.04
C VAL A 119 -10.72 -22.52 1.34
N THR A 120 -11.58 -22.72 2.33
CA THR A 120 -11.18 -23.36 3.61
C THR A 120 -10.60 -24.74 3.35
N LYS A 121 -11.32 -25.58 2.61
CA LYS A 121 -10.89 -26.94 2.28
C LYS A 121 -9.62 -26.97 1.42
N GLU A 122 -9.48 -26.06 0.46
CA GLU A 122 -8.28 -25.97 -0.39
C GLU A 122 -7.03 -25.64 0.44
N ILE A 123 -7.15 -24.68 1.38
CA ILE A 123 -6.05 -24.32 2.30
C ILE A 123 -5.70 -25.48 3.22
N GLU A 124 -6.69 -26.17 3.80
CA GLU A 124 -6.45 -27.31 4.68
C GLU A 124 -5.76 -28.49 3.97
N THR A 125 -6.13 -28.74 2.71
CA THR A 125 -5.64 -29.91 1.96
C THR A 125 -4.35 -29.65 1.20
N THR A 126 -4.12 -28.42 0.74
CA THR A 126 -2.96 -28.09 -0.12
C THR A 126 -1.97 -27.12 0.53
N GLY A 127 -2.35 -26.49 1.65
CA GLY A 127 -1.57 -25.45 2.33
C GLY A 127 -1.70 -24.06 1.69
N THR A 128 -2.45 -23.90 0.59
CA THR A 128 -2.68 -22.62 -0.09
C THR A 128 -4.04 -22.65 -0.81
N TYR A 129 -4.39 -21.59 -1.54
CA TYR A 129 -5.54 -21.60 -2.44
C TYR A 129 -5.28 -20.76 -3.69
N GLN A 130 -6.14 -20.93 -4.70
CA GLN A 130 -6.14 -20.12 -5.93
C GLN A 130 -7.35 -19.16 -5.97
N LEU A 131 -7.07 -17.92 -6.35
CA LEU A 131 -8.12 -16.95 -6.67
C LEU A 131 -8.82 -17.31 -8.00
N THR A 132 -10.10 -17.02 -8.11
CA THR A 132 -10.78 -16.97 -9.41
C THR A 132 -10.27 -15.78 -10.23
N GLY A 133 -10.53 -15.77 -11.53
CA GLY A 133 -10.19 -14.63 -12.39
C GLY A 133 -10.86 -13.32 -11.92
N ASP A 134 -12.13 -13.38 -11.53
CA ASP A 134 -12.88 -12.21 -11.06
C ASP A 134 -12.40 -11.73 -9.70
N GLU A 135 -12.08 -12.65 -8.78
CA GLU A 135 -11.45 -12.31 -7.50
C GLU A 135 -10.10 -11.62 -7.71
N LEU A 136 -9.29 -12.10 -8.67
CA LEU A 136 -8.01 -11.48 -8.98
C LEU A 136 -8.17 -10.06 -9.55
N ILE A 137 -9.15 -9.87 -10.45
CA ILE A 137 -9.46 -8.53 -11.00
C ILE A 137 -9.88 -7.58 -9.88
N PHE A 138 -10.76 -8.04 -8.99
CA PHE A 138 -11.19 -7.27 -7.82
C PHE A 138 -10.00 -6.93 -6.91
N ALA A 139 -9.17 -7.92 -6.58
CA ALA A 139 -8.01 -7.76 -5.71
C ALA A 139 -7.04 -6.70 -6.26
N ALA A 140 -6.71 -6.77 -7.56
CA ALA A 140 -5.81 -5.81 -8.19
C ALA A 140 -6.34 -4.37 -8.14
N LYS A 141 -7.62 -4.17 -8.45
CA LYS A 141 -8.28 -2.85 -8.40
C LYS A 141 -8.34 -2.31 -6.98
N GLN A 142 -8.69 -3.16 -6.01
CA GLN A 142 -8.76 -2.76 -4.61
C GLN A 142 -7.38 -2.45 -4.02
N ALA A 143 -6.34 -3.20 -4.40
CA ALA A 143 -4.96 -2.89 -4.01
C ALA A 143 -4.54 -1.49 -4.51
N TRP A 144 -4.87 -1.14 -5.75
CA TRP A 144 -4.62 0.20 -6.28
C TRP A 144 -5.43 1.28 -5.54
N ARG A 145 -6.72 1.05 -5.32
CA ARG A 145 -7.57 1.95 -4.51
C ARG A 145 -6.99 2.20 -3.11
N ASN A 146 -6.39 1.17 -2.53
CA ASN A 146 -5.81 1.21 -1.18
C ASN A 146 -4.36 1.71 -1.14
N ALA A 147 -3.74 2.06 -2.27
CA ALA A 147 -2.36 2.56 -2.31
C ALA A 147 -2.27 4.03 -1.82
N PRO A 148 -1.84 4.30 -0.57
CA PRO A 148 -1.97 5.64 0.03
C PRO A 148 -1.08 6.69 -0.66
N ARG A 149 -0.02 6.25 -1.34
CA ARG A 149 0.94 7.11 -2.05
C ARG A 149 0.55 7.41 -3.51
N CYS A 150 -0.57 6.87 -4.00
CA CYS A 150 -1.02 7.10 -5.37
C CYS A 150 -2.04 8.25 -5.43
N ILE A 151 -1.70 9.32 -6.15
CA ILE A 151 -2.61 10.46 -6.40
C ILE A 151 -3.68 10.13 -7.46
N GLY A 152 -3.36 9.28 -8.44
CA GLY A 152 -4.24 8.92 -9.57
C GLY A 152 -5.34 7.91 -9.25
N ARG A 153 -5.68 7.70 -7.97
CA ARG A 153 -6.62 6.64 -7.54
C ARG A 153 -8.06 6.84 -8.00
N ILE A 154 -8.43 7.99 -8.55
CA ILE A 154 -9.76 8.18 -9.16
C ILE A 154 -10.04 7.17 -10.29
N GLN A 155 -9.00 6.67 -10.96
CA GLN A 155 -9.09 5.69 -12.05
C GLN A 155 -9.08 4.22 -11.57
N TRP A 156 -9.12 3.95 -10.26
CA TRP A 156 -8.88 2.61 -9.70
C TRP A 156 -9.72 1.48 -10.29
N SER A 157 -10.96 1.78 -10.70
CA SER A 157 -11.88 0.81 -11.30
C SER A 157 -11.57 0.50 -12.78
N ASN A 158 -10.79 1.36 -13.43
CA ASN A 158 -10.44 1.31 -14.85
C ASN A 158 -9.01 0.77 -15.04
N LEU A 159 -8.84 -0.51 -14.73
CA LEU A 159 -7.58 -1.23 -14.77
C LEU A 159 -7.74 -2.52 -15.59
N GLN A 160 -6.91 -2.69 -16.61
CA GLN A 160 -6.79 -3.97 -17.31
C GLN A 160 -5.92 -4.93 -16.49
N VAL A 161 -6.40 -6.15 -16.29
CA VAL A 161 -5.63 -7.21 -15.62
C VAL A 161 -5.27 -8.27 -16.66
N PHE A 162 -3.98 -8.55 -16.79
CA PHE A 162 -3.48 -9.70 -17.53
C PHE A 162 -3.14 -10.81 -16.54
N ASP A 163 -3.90 -11.89 -16.59
CA ASP A 163 -3.63 -13.09 -15.80
C ASP A 163 -2.51 -13.88 -16.47
N ALA A 164 -1.34 -13.92 -15.82
CA ALA A 164 -0.17 -14.68 -16.24
C ALA A 164 0.26 -15.67 -15.14
N ARG A 165 -0.69 -16.12 -14.30
CA ARG A 165 -0.41 -17.05 -13.19
C ARG A 165 0.00 -18.45 -13.65
N SER A 166 -0.22 -18.78 -14.92
CA SER A 166 0.26 -20.02 -15.55
C SER A 166 1.66 -19.89 -16.17
N CYS A 167 2.28 -18.71 -16.11
CA CYS A 167 3.64 -18.50 -16.61
C CYS A 167 4.65 -19.36 -15.83
N SER A 168 5.59 -19.96 -16.54
CA SER A 168 6.54 -20.92 -16.00
C SER A 168 8.00 -20.58 -16.30
N THR A 169 8.26 -19.72 -17.29
CA THR A 169 9.63 -19.39 -17.72
C THR A 169 9.89 -17.89 -17.84
N ALA A 170 11.17 -17.49 -17.76
CA ALA A 170 11.59 -16.11 -17.96
C ALA A 170 11.25 -15.58 -19.37
N LYS A 171 11.28 -16.45 -20.40
CA LYS A 171 10.89 -16.08 -21.76
C LYS A 171 9.40 -15.74 -21.85
N GLU A 172 8.55 -16.56 -21.24
CA GLU A 172 7.11 -16.26 -21.16
C GLU A 172 6.85 -14.96 -20.37
N MET A 173 7.59 -14.73 -19.28
CA MET A 173 7.51 -13.45 -18.55
C MET A 173 7.81 -12.26 -19.47
N PHE A 174 8.89 -12.36 -20.25
CA PHE A 174 9.26 -11.33 -21.23
C PHE A 174 8.13 -11.09 -22.25
N GLU A 175 7.56 -12.15 -22.81
CA GLU A 175 6.43 -12.04 -23.77
C GLU A 175 5.20 -11.38 -23.14
N HIS A 176 4.87 -11.73 -21.90
CA HIS A 176 3.79 -11.11 -21.13
C HIS A 176 4.06 -9.62 -20.86
N ILE A 177 5.30 -9.24 -20.55
CA ILE A 177 5.71 -7.85 -20.35
C ILE A 177 5.63 -7.07 -21.67
N CYS A 178 6.08 -7.65 -22.79
CA CYS A 178 5.95 -7.01 -24.10
C CYS A 178 4.47 -6.79 -24.49
N ARG A 179 3.60 -7.77 -24.24
CA ARG A 179 2.15 -7.62 -24.44
C ARG A 179 1.59 -6.50 -23.57
N HIS A 180 1.98 -6.46 -22.30
CA HIS A 180 1.58 -5.41 -21.36
C HIS A 180 1.98 -4.03 -21.88
N LEU A 181 3.24 -3.83 -22.27
CA LEU A 181 3.75 -2.55 -22.76
C LEU A 181 3.02 -2.11 -24.04
N ARG A 182 2.84 -3.01 -25.02
CA ARG A 182 2.06 -2.69 -26.23
C ARG A 182 0.65 -2.25 -25.90
N TYR A 183 -0.02 -2.96 -24.99
CA TYR A 183 -1.37 -2.61 -24.55
C TYR A 183 -1.41 -1.27 -23.82
N ALA A 184 -0.50 -1.05 -22.87
CA ALA A 184 -0.48 0.11 -22.00
C ALA A 184 -0.05 1.38 -22.75
N THR A 185 0.89 1.29 -23.68
CA THR A 185 1.36 2.42 -24.49
C THR A 185 0.31 2.86 -25.50
N ASN A 186 -0.38 1.93 -26.18
CA ASN A 186 -1.55 2.21 -27.03
C ASN A 186 -1.38 3.46 -27.94
N ASN A 187 -0.25 3.52 -28.67
CA ASN A 187 0.09 4.63 -29.56
C ASN A 187 0.02 6.03 -28.91
N GLY A 188 0.32 6.12 -27.61
CA GLY A 188 0.30 7.37 -26.83
C GLY A 188 -0.97 7.58 -26.02
N ASN A 189 -2.06 6.85 -26.30
CA ASN A 189 -3.29 6.91 -25.50
C ASN A 189 -3.22 5.93 -24.32
N ILE A 190 -2.44 6.31 -23.31
CA ILE A 190 -2.02 5.43 -22.21
C ILE A 190 -3.19 4.75 -21.49
N ARG A 191 -3.08 3.44 -21.27
CA ARG A 191 -4.04 2.62 -20.52
C ARG A 191 -3.40 1.98 -19.31
N SER A 192 -4.05 2.11 -18.16
CA SER A 192 -3.63 1.42 -16.93
C SER A 192 -3.80 -0.08 -17.07
N ALA A 193 -2.71 -0.83 -16.83
CA ALA A 193 -2.71 -2.28 -16.82
C ALA A 193 -1.84 -2.83 -15.68
N ILE A 194 -2.11 -4.07 -15.30
CA ILE A 194 -1.25 -4.89 -14.43
C ILE A 194 -1.14 -6.29 -15.02
N THR A 195 0.04 -6.89 -14.95
CA THR A 195 0.25 -8.30 -15.27
C THR A 195 0.55 -9.04 -13.98
N VAL A 196 -0.22 -10.08 -13.67
CA VAL A 196 -0.07 -10.86 -12.44
C VAL A 196 0.59 -12.20 -12.77
N PHE A 197 1.82 -12.36 -12.31
CA PHE A 197 2.61 -13.60 -12.40
C PHE A 197 2.23 -14.60 -11.29
N PRO A 198 2.74 -15.85 -11.33
CA PRO A 198 2.43 -16.84 -10.31
C PRO A 198 2.66 -16.33 -8.88
N GLN A 199 1.73 -16.68 -7.98
CA GLN A 199 1.86 -16.33 -6.57
C GLN A 199 3.04 -17.06 -5.93
N ARG A 200 3.63 -16.47 -4.90
CA ARG A 200 4.67 -17.12 -4.09
C ARG A 200 4.13 -18.43 -3.50
N SER A 201 4.93 -19.49 -3.62
CA SER A 201 4.70 -20.78 -2.98
C SER A 201 5.51 -20.91 -1.68
N ASP A 202 6.67 -21.54 -1.74
CA ASP A 202 7.61 -21.75 -0.62
C ASP A 202 8.59 -20.58 -0.43
N GLY A 203 8.55 -19.58 -1.33
CA GLY A 203 9.45 -18.43 -1.34
C GLY A 203 10.80 -18.68 -2.02
N LYS A 204 11.03 -19.88 -2.54
CA LYS A 204 12.23 -20.25 -3.31
C LYS A 204 11.99 -20.24 -4.82
N HIS A 205 10.73 -20.25 -5.24
CA HIS A 205 10.29 -20.25 -6.63
C HIS A 205 9.59 -18.93 -7.02
N ASP A 206 10.10 -17.82 -6.49
CA ASP A 206 9.54 -16.49 -6.70
C ASP A 206 9.69 -16.00 -8.15
N PHE A 207 8.60 -15.52 -8.74
CA PHE A 207 8.63 -14.77 -10.00
C PHE A 207 8.89 -13.30 -9.71
N ARG A 208 10.02 -12.76 -10.19
CA ARG A 208 10.44 -11.38 -9.91
C ARG A 208 10.97 -10.72 -11.17
N VAL A 209 10.56 -9.47 -11.39
CA VAL A 209 11.25 -8.54 -12.28
C VAL A 209 12.17 -7.69 -11.42
N TRP A 210 13.47 -7.73 -11.69
CA TRP A 210 14.48 -7.05 -10.85
C TRP A 210 14.49 -5.53 -11.07
N ASN A 211 14.11 -5.10 -12.27
CA ASN A 211 14.01 -3.68 -12.62
C ASN A 211 12.99 -2.97 -11.71
N ALA A 212 13.33 -1.76 -11.26
CA ALA A 212 12.41 -0.93 -10.47
C ALA A 212 11.20 -0.42 -11.29
N GLN A 213 11.36 -0.25 -12.61
CA GLN A 213 10.32 0.06 -13.58
C GLN A 213 10.58 -0.74 -14.87
N LEU A 214 9.53 -1.00 -15.66
CA LEU A 214 9.66 -1.75 -16.91
C LEU A 214 10.52 -1.03 -17.96
N ILE A 215 10.44 0.30 -18.01
CA ILE A 215 11.22 1.15 -18.91
C ILE A 215 11.98 2.15 -18.06
N ARG A 216 13.30 2.15 -18.16
CA ARG A 216 14.20 3.07 -17.46
C ARG A 216 15.50 3.21 -18.24
N TYR A 217 16.09 4.41 -18.22
CA TYR A 217 17.40 4.63 -18.80
C TYR A 217 18.52 4.11 -17.88
N ALA A 218 19.61 3.69 -18.52
CA ALA A 218 20.85 3.26 -17.87
C ALA A 218 21.64 4.45 -17.29
N GLY A 219 22.57 4.15 -16.40
CA GLY A 219 23.56 5.08 -15.87
C GLY A 219 24.95 4.46 -15.85
N TYR A 220 25.95 5.18 -16.34
CA TYR A 220 27.33 4.69 -16.45
C TYR A 220 28.28 5.61 -15.71
N GLN A 221 29.12 5.04 -14.85
CA GLN A 221 30.23 5.77 -14.25
C GLN A 221 31.42 5.77 -15.21
N MET A 222 31.85 6.96 -15.62
CA MET A 222 32.93 7.15 -16.58
C MET A 222 34.30 7.14 -15.88
N PRO A 223 35.41 6.86 -16.60
CA PRO A 223 36.75 6.85 -16.00
C PRO A 223 37.20 8.18 -15.40
N ASP A 224 36.65 9.30 -15.88
CA ASP A 224 36.92 10.66 -15.38
C ASP A 224 36.11 11.01 -14.11
N GLY A 225 35.31 10.08 -13.60
CA GLY A 225 34.46 10.24 -12.43
C GLY A 225 33.09 10.85 -12.70
N THR A 226 32.77 11.22 -13.95
CA THR A 226 31.44 11.70 -14.33
C THR A 226 30.43 10.56 -14.47
N ILE A 227 29.13 10.89 -14.48
CA ILE A 227 28.05 9.93 -14.73
C ILE A 227 27.33 10.29 -16.03
N LEU A 228 27.22 9.34 -16.94
CA LEU A 228 26.43 9.43 -18.16
C LEU A 228 25.08 8.72 -17.96
N GLY A 229 23.96 9.39 -18.24
CA GLY A 229 22.62 8.80 -18.13
C GLY A 229 21.94 9.07 -16.79
N ASP A 230 21.13 8.12 -16.29
CA ASP A 230 20.42 8.22 -15.00
C ASP A 230 21.32 7.77 -13.84
N PRO A 231 21.77 8.69 -12.95
CA PRO A 231 22.63 8.33 -11.83
C PRO A 231 21.98 7.34 -10.86
N ALA A 232 20.65 7.33 -10.75
CA ALA A 232 19.93 6.43 -9.87
C ALA A 232 19.78 5.00 -10.46
N SER A 233 20.32 4.75 -11.65
CA SER A 233 20.37 3.44 -12.30
C SER A 233 21.77 2.83 -12.33
N VAL A 234 22.82 3.52 -11.86
CA VAL A 234 24.22 3.08 -12.04
C VAL A 234 24.45 1.66 -11.51
N GLU A 235 24.04 1.39 -10.27
CA GLU A 235 24.19 0.06 -9.66
C GLU A 235 23.49 -1.04 -10.47
N PHE A 236 22.24 -0.79 -10.87
CA PHE A 236 21.47 -1.77 -11.64
C PHE A 236 21.98 -1.93 -13.08
N THR A 237 22.53 -0.86 -13.67
CA THR A 237 23.15 -0.90 -15.00
C THR A 237 24.40 -1.76 -14.97
N GLN A 238 25.24 -1.61 -13.94
CA GLN A 238 26.41 -2.46 -13.76
C GLN A 238 26.02 -3.94 -13.62
N LEU A 239 24.97 -4.24 -12.83
CA LEU A 239 24.44 -5.59 -12.72
C LEU A 239 23.99 -6.17 -14.07
N CYS A 240 23.36 -5.37 -14.93
CA CYS A 240 23.01 -5.82 -16.29
C CYS A 240 24.24 -6.15 -17.13
N ILE A 241 25.30 -5.31 -17.07
CA ILE A 241 26.56 -5.54 -17.79
C ILE A 241 27.24 -6.82 -17.29
N ASP A 242 27.28 -7.05 -15.97
CA ASP A 242 27.86 -8.25 -15.36
C ASP A 242 27.12 -9.54 -15.78
N LEU A 243 25.82 -9.42 -16.13
CA LEU A 243 24.99 -10.49 -16.69
C LEU A 243 25.10 -10.62 -18.22
N GLY A 244 25.93 -9.79 -18.88
CA GLY A 244 26.23 -9.87 -20.31
C GLY A 244 25.32 -9.05 -21.23
N TRP A 245 24.67 -7.99 -20.71
CA TRP A 245 23.95 -7.02 -21.54
C TRP A 245 24.89 -6.18 -22.42
#